data_AF-A0AAV3HJ72-F1
#
_entry.id   AF-A0AAV3HJ72-F1
#
_cell.length_a   1.000
_cell.length_b   1.000
_cell.length_c   1.000
_cell.angle_alpha   90.00
_cell.angle_beta   90.00
_cell.angle_gamma   90.00
#
_symmetry.space_group_name_H-M   'P 1'
#
loop_
_entity.id
_entity.type
_entity.pdbx_description
1 polymer ?
#
loop_
_entity_poly.entity_id
_entity_poly.type
_entity_poly.pdbx_seq_one_letter_code
_entity_poly.pdbx_strand_id
1 'polypeptide(L)' 'MSDYYTVEDEIEVQQQVNSKLQARNNEMFAEIDDLRQGLDAIEERARHELGLVKDGETFYRIVGEDEQ' A
#
# COMPACT_ATOMS: atom_id res chain seq x y z
N MET A 1 32.24 33.81 -4.99
CA MET A 1 31.39 33.74 -6.20
C MET A 1 31.45 32.35 -6.82
N SER A 2 32.64 31.74 -6.99
CA SER A 2 32.77 30.33 -7.43
C SER A 2 31.96 29.35 -6.58
N ASP A 3 32.07 29.45 -5.25
CA ASP A 3 31.41 28.53 -4.31
C ASP A 3 29.88 28.59 -4.33
N TYR A 4 29.31 29.71 -4.81
CA TYR A 4 27.86 29.85 -4.93
C TYR A 4 27.33 29.06 -6.12
N TYR A 5 28.02 29.15 -7.26
CA TYR A 5 27.69 28.37 -8.47
C TYR A 5 27.87 26.87 -8.28
N THR A 6 28.89 26.44 -7.52
CA THR A 6 29.08 25.01 -7.22
C THR A 6 27.95 24.44 -6.37
N VAL A 7 27.48 25.23 -5.38
CA VAL A 7 26.35 24.82 -4.52
C VAL A 7 25.03 24.83 -5.30
N GLU A 8 24.82 25.78 -6.22
CA GLU A 8 23.66 25.76 -7.11
C GLU A 8 23.63 24.51 -8.01
N ASP A 9 24.76 24.13 -8.61
CA ASP A 9 24.88 22.90 -9.40
C ASP A 9 24.59 21.65 -8.56
N GLU A 10 25.13 21.57 -7.33
CA GLU A 10 24.88 20.45 -6.43
C GLU A 10 23.41 20.34 -6.03
N ILE A 11 22.72 21.46 -5.80
CA ILE A 11 21.29 21.49 -5.50
C ILE A 11 20.49 20.97 -6.70
N GLU A 12 20.83 21.40 -7.93
CA GLU A 12 20.14 20.95 -9.14
C GLU A 12 20.29 19.44 -9.33
N VAL A 13 21.51 18.91 -9.17
CA VAL A 13 21.76 17.46 -9.22
C VAL A 13 20.96 16.72 -8.16
N GLN A 14 20.94 17.22 -6.93
CA GLN A 14 20.20 16.58 -5.84
C GLN A 14 18.69 16.60 -6.08
N GLN A 15 18.15 17.69 -6.66
CA GLN A 15 16.74 17.78 -7.03
C GLN A 15 16.37 16.75 -8.10
N GLN A 16 17.22 16.57 -9.12
CA GLN A 16 17.01 15.55 -10.15
C GLN A 16 17.03 14.13 -9.57
N VAL A 17 17.97 13.85 -8.66
CA VAL A 17 18.04 12.56 -7.95
C VAL A 17 16.79 12.33 -7.11
N ASN A 18 16.37 13.33 -6.34
CA ASN A 18 15.17 13.24 -5.50
C ASN A 18 13.92 13.00 -6.35
N SER A 19 13.78 13.70 -7.48
CA SER A 19 12.66 13.52 -8.41
C SER A 19 12.61 12.09 -8.95
N LYS A 20 13.77 11.51 -9.30
CA LYS A 20 13.85 10.13 -9.78
C LYS A 20 13.47 9.11 -8.70
N LEU A 21 13.94 9.33 -7.47
CA LEU A 21 13.60 8.48 -6.32
C LEU A 21 12.10 8.56 -6.00
N GLN A 22 11.52 9.75 -6.05
CA GLN A 22 10.09 9.94 -5.82
C GLN A 22 9.25 9.23 -6.87
N ALA A 23 9.62 9.32 -8.16
CA ALA A 23 8.93 8.60 -9.23
C ALA A 23 8.94 7.08 -8.99
N ARG A 24 10.10 6.51 -8.64
CA ARG A 24 10.22 5.07 -8.33
C ARG A 24 9.41 4.67 -7.10
N ASN A 25 9.40 5.49 -6.06
CA ASN A 25 8.60 5.21 -4.88
C ASN A 25 7.12 5.20 -5.21
N ASN A 26 6.64 6.15 -6.02
CA ASN A 26 5.24 6.20 -6.44
C ASN A 26 4.84 4.95 -7.23
N GLU A 27 5.69 4.48 -8.14
CA GLU A 27 5.47 3.23 -8.89
C GLU A 27 5.39 2.02 -7.93
N MET A 28 6.34 1.90 -7.01
CA MET A 28 6.34 0.82 -6.03
C MET A 28 5.12 0.85 -5.10
N PHE A 29 4.66 2.04 -4.69
CA PHE A 29 3.45 2.16 -3.89
C PHE A 29 2.21 1.75 -4.67
N ALA A 30 2.12 2.08 -5.95
CA ALA A 30 1.02 1.65 -6.80
C ALA A 30 1.00 0.13 -6.96
N GLU A 31 2.16 -0.53 -7.14
CA GLU A 31 2.25 -1.99 -7.18
C GLU A 31 1.83 -2.64 -5.86
N ILE A 32 2.28 -2.09 -4.72
CA ILE A 32 1.89 -2.60 -3.40
C ILE A 32 0.38 -2.46 -3.18
N ASP A 33 -0.21 -1.36 -3.62
CA ASP A 33 -1.64 -1.10 -3.49
C ASP A 33 -2.45 -2.08 -4.35
N ASP A 34 -2.07 -2.28 -5.61
CA ASP A 34 -2.70 -3.27 -6.51
C ASP A 34 -2.63 -4.69 -5.94
N LEU A 35 -1.46 -5.10 -5.43
CA LEU A 35 -1.28 -6.40 -4.80
C LEU A 35 -2.15 -6.57 -3.54
N ARG A 36 -2.26 -5.53 -2.71
CA ARG A 36 -3.11 -5.56 -1.51
C ARG A 36 -4.58 -5.67 -1.87
N GLN A 37 -5.06 -4.85 -2.80
CA GLN A 37 -6.44 -4.92 -3.27
C GLN A 37 -6.80 -6.30 -3.83
N GLY A 38 -5.89 -6.91 -4.60
CA GLY A 38 -6.05 -8.27 -5.11
C GLY A 38 -6.14 -9.33 -4.00
N LEU A 39 -5.31 -9.21 -2.96
CA LEU A 39 -5.33 -10.12 -1.81
C LEU A 39 -6.58 -9.92 -0.94
N ASP A 40 -7.00 -8.67 -0.72
CA ASP A 40 -8.18 -8.34 0.07
C ASP A 40 -9.45 -8.92 -0.57
N ALA A 41 -9.56 -8.86 -1.91
CA ALA A 41 -10.67 -9.46 -2.64
C ALA A 41 -10.72 -10.99 -2.49
N ILE A 42 -9.57 -11.65 -2.47
CA ILE A 42 -9.47 -13.11 -2.25
C ILE A 42 -9.79 -13.46 -0.80
N GLU A 43 -9.29 -12.67 0.15
CA GLU A 43 -9.52 -12.85 1.57
C GLU A 43 -11.01 -12.70 1.92
N GLU A 44 -11.68 -11.68 1.37
CA GLU A 44 -13.10 -11.45 1.56
C GLU A 44 -13.92 -12.67 1.09
N ARG A 45 -13.60 -13.19 -0.10
CA ARG A 45 -14.22 -14.40 -0.61
C ARG A 45 -13.98 -15.61 0.29
N ALA A 46 -12.75 -15.79 0.79
CA ALA A 46 -12.43 -16.88 1.70
C ALA A 46 -13.15 -16.75 3.06
N ARG A 47 -13.33 -15.53 3.57
CA ARG A 47 -14.09 -15.25 4.79
C ARG A 47 -15.57 -15.55 4.60
N HIS A 48 -16.17 -15.10 3.50
CA HIS A 48 -17.60 -15.28 3.21
C HIS A 48 -17.98 -16.70 2.79
N GLU A 49 -17.19 -17.33 1.91
CA GLU A 49 -17.54 -18.64 1.32
C GLU A 49 -16.95 -19.82 2.09
N LEU A 50 -15.76 -19.67 2.66
CA LEU A 50 -15.00 -20.78 3.28
C LEU A 50 -14.89 -20.65 4.80
N GLY A 51 -15.36 -19.55 5.39
CA GLY A 51 -15.29 -19.32 6.82
C GLY A 51 -13.85 -19.16 7.33
N LEU A 52 -12.96 -18.56 6.53
CA LEU A 52 -11.59 -18.28 6.94
C LEU A 52 -11.55 -17.39 8.19
N VAL A 53 -10.87 -17.88 9.24
CA VAL A 53 -10.56 -17.13 10.47
C VAL A 53 -9.06 -17.28 10.72
N LYS A 54 -8.32 -16.17 10.84
CA LYS A 54 -6.87 -16.21 11.08
C LYS A 54 -6.55 -16.45 12.56
N ASP A 55 -5.33 -16.88 12.84
CA ASP A 55 -4.86 -17.05 14.21
C ASP A 55 -4.96 -15.73 15.00
N GLY A 56 -5.59 -15.79 16.17
CA GLY A 56 -5.82 -14.63 17.03
C GLY A 56 -7.10 -13.83 16.73
N GLU A 57 -7.88 -14.21 15.71
CA GLU A 57 -9.18 -13.61 15.42
C GLU A 57 -10.32 -14.37 16.14
N THR A 58 -11.38 -13.65 16.53
CA THR A 58 -12.63 -14.25 17.04
C THR A 58 -13.76 -13.93 16.08
N PHE A 59 -14.35 -14.97 15.49
CA PHE A 59 -15.45 -14.83 14.53
C PHE A 59 -16.81 -14.79 15.24
N TYR A 60 -17.58 -13.73 14.98
CA TYR A 60 -18.94 -13.57 15.48
C TYR A 60 -19.93 -13.68 14.32
N ARG A 61 -20.78 -14.71 14.34
CA ARG A 61 -21.90 -14.82 13.41
C ARG A 61 -23.18 -14.39 14.12
N ILE A 62 -23.71 -13.24 13.73
CA ILE A 62 -25.00 -12.76 14.19
C ILE A 62 -26.06 -13.50 13.37
N VAL A 63 -26.64 -14.55 13.95
CA VAL A 63 -27.91 -15.09 13.47
C VAL A 63 -29.00 -14.23 14.11
N GLY A 64 -29.77 -13.52 13.29
CA GLY A 64 -31.01 -12.89 13.76
C GLY A 64 -31.94 -13.99 14.28
N GLU A 65 -32.80 -13.68 15.26
CA GLU A 65 -33.85 -14.61 15.66
C GLU A 65 -34.65 -14.98 14.40
N ASP A 66 -34.69 -16.28 14.09
CA ASP A 66 -35.50 -16.81 13.02
C ASP A 66 -36.96 -16.36 13.24
N GLU A 67 -37.41 -15.35 12.49
CA GLU A 67 -38.84 -15.19 12.25
C GLU A 67 -39.26 -16.36 11.34
N GLN A 68 -39.70 -17.43 12.02
CA GLN A 68 -40.34 -18.63 11.48
C GLN A 68 -41.49 -18.31 10.52
#